data_AF-A0A7X2L2R7-F1
#
_entry.id   AF-A0A7X2L2R7-F1
#
_cell.length_a   1.000
_cell.length_b   1.000
_cell.length_c   1.000
_cell.angle_alpha   90.00
_cell.angle_beta   90.00
_cell.angle_gamma   90.00
#
_symmetry.space_group_name_H-M   'P 1'
#
loop_
_entity.id
_entity.type
_entity.pdbx_description
1 polymer ?
#
loop_
_entity_poly.entity_id
_entity_poly.type
_entity_poly.pdbx_seq_one_letter_code
_entity_poly.pdbx_strand_id
1 'polypeptide(L)' 'MEILKNAEKRGEVSLEKMNPQVISLPFDLLMYKLLTTHEPISDYTVIGIVDDIFLPLVLM' A
#
# COMPACT_ATOMS: atom_id res chain seq x y z
N MET A 1 -9.04 3.75 4.48
CA MET A 1 -8.75 5.20 4.41
C MET A 1 -8.39 5.85 5.74
N GLU A 2 -8.80 5.30 6.90
CA GLU A 2 -8.44 5.88 8.22
C GLU A 2 -6.92 6.00 8.45
N ILE A 3 -6.14 4.98 8.07
CA ILE A 3 -4.68 4.94 8.29
C ILE A 3 -3.97 6.11 7.59
N LEU A 4 -4.25 6.31 6.31
CA LEU A 4 -3.63 7.38 5.51
C LEU A 4 -4.04 8.78 5.98
N LYS A 5 -5.31 8.97 6.37
CA LYS A 5 -5.76 10.22 6.99
C LYS A 5 -5.04 10.51 8.31
N ASN A 6 -4.73 9.47 9.09
CA ASN A 6 -3.97 9.62 10.32
C ASN A 6 -2.50 9.95 10.05
N ALA A 7 -1.90 9.36 9.01
CA ALA A 7 -0.56 9.71 8.56
C ALA A 7 -0.46 11.18 8.10
N GLU A 8 -1.46 11.66 7.36
CA GLU A 8 -1.56 13.07 6.96
C GLU A 8 -1.67 14.01 8.17
N LYS A 9 -2.50 13.66 9.17
CA LYS A 9 -2.61 14.42 10.43
C LYS A 9 -1.29 14.49 11.20
N ARG A 10 -0.43 13.47 11.09
CA ARG A 10 0.93 13.45 11.69
C ARG A 10 1.96 14.20 10.85
N GLY A 11 1.60 14.63 9.63
CA GLY A 11 2.51 15.29 8.70
C GLY A 11 3.46 14.34 7.97
N GLU A 12 3.17 13.03 7.97
CA GLU A 12 4.01 12.02 7.32
C GLU A 12 3.82 12.00 5.80
N VAL A 13 2.62 12.36 5.34
CA VAL A 13 2.21 12.29 3.91
C VAL A 13 1.29 13.47 3.57
N SER A 14 1.15 13.78 2.28
CA SER A 14 0.17 14.75 1.77
C SER A 14 -0.77 14.05 0.79
N LEU A 15 -2.00 13.72 1.24
CA LEU A 15 -2.92 12.91 0.43
C LEU A 15 -3.39 13.66 -0.82
N GLU A 16 -3.51 14.98 -0.74
CA GLU A 16 -3.86 15.82 -1.90
C GLU A 16 -2.84 15.75 -3.04
N LYS A 17 -1.57 15.45 -2.73
CA LYS A 17 -0.49 15.36 -3.72
C LYS A 17 -0.23 13.94 -4.20
N MET A 18 -0.87 12.96 -3.58
CA MET A 18 -0.63 11.55 -3.85
C MET A 18 -1.44 11.06 -5.04
N ASN A 19 -0.81 10.26 -5.91
CA ASN A 19 -1.52 9.61 -7.00
C ASN A 19 -2.52 8.58 -6.41
N PRO A 20 -3.82 8.63 -6.75
CA PRO A 20 -4.81 7.66 -6.30
C PRO A 20 -4.45 6.19 -6.61
N GLN A 21 -3.70 5.94 -7.68
CA GLN A 21 -3.22 4.60 -8.03
C GLN A 21 -2.17 4.08 -7.04
N VAL A 22 -1.34 4.98 -6.48
CA VAL A 22 -0.38 4.60 -5.44
C VAL A 22 -1.13 4.23 -4.16
N ILE A 23 -2.22 4.94 -3.83
CA ILE A 23 -3.08 4.64 -2.69
C ILE A 23 -3.70 3.24 -2.79
N SER A 24 -4.16 2.83 -3.98
CA SER A 24 -4.80 1.52 -4.17
C SER A 24 -3.80 0.37 -4.30
N LEU A 25 -2.54 0.68 -4.68
CA LEU A 25 -1.52 -0.29 -5.06
C LEU A 25 -1.35 -1.48 -4.09
N PRO A 26 -1.29 -1.30 -2.75
CA PRO A 26 -1.11 -2.43 -1.84
C PRO A 26 -2.23 -3.47 -1.98
N PHE A 27 -3.46 -2.99 -2.13
CA PHE A 27 -4.62 -3.86 -2.28
C PHE A 27 -4.67 -4.47 -3.67
N ASP A 28 -4.35 -3.71 -4.71
CA ASP A 28 -4.31 -4.20 -6.09
C ASP A 28 -3.30 -5.35 -6.25
N LEU A 29 -2.10 -5.22 -5.67
CA LEU A 29 -1.07 -6.26 -5.68
C LEU A 29 -1.48 -7.49 -4.88
N LEU A 30 -2.10 -7.30 -3.71
CA LEU A 30 -2.62 -8.39 -2.89
C LEU A 30 -3.70 -9.19 -3.66
N MET A 31 -4.66 -8.48 -4.27
CA MET A 31 -5.74 -9.08 -5.05
C MET A 31 -5.21 -9.80 -6.29
N TYR A 32 -4.27 -9.18 -7.01
CA TYR A 32 -3.61 -9.82 -8.14
C TYR A 32 -2.98 -11.16 -7.74
N LYS A 33 -2.23 -11.20 -6.63
CA LYS A 33 -1.57 -12.42 -6.19
C LYS A 33 -2.56 -13.50 -5.77
N LEU A 34 -3.63 -13.13 -5.06
CA LEU A 34 -4.69 -14.06 -4.68
C LEU A 34 -5.38 -14.69 -5.90
N LEU A 35 -5.71 -13.86 -6.90
CA LEU A 35 -6.43 -14.29 -8.11
C LEU A 35 -5.56 -15.07 -9.10
N THR A 36 -4.24 -14.86 -9.09
CA THR A 36 -3.34 -15.54 -10.03
C THR A 36 -2.78 -16.83 -9.47
N THR A 37 -2.39 -16.84 -8.20
CA THR A 37 -1.74 -18.00 -7.57
C THR A 37 -2.73 -18.99 -6.97
N HIS A 38 -3.91 -18.53 -6.53
CA HIS A 38 -4.88 -19.33 -5.77
C HIS A 38 -4.28 -19.96 -4.50
N GLU A 39 -3.19 -19.39 -3.98
CA GLU A 39 -2.52 -19.83 -2.76
C GLU A 39 -2.78 -18.85 -1.61
N PRO A 40 -2.70 -19.32 -0.34
CA PRO A 40 -2.71 -18.43 0.81
C PRO A 40 -1.62 -17.36 0.71
N ILE A 41 -1.98 -16.10 0.99
CA ILE A 41 -1.01 -15.01 1.07
C ILE A 41 -0.17 -15.19 2.34
N SER A 42 1.15 -15.23 2.20
CA SER A 42 2.08 -15.22 3.33
C SER A 42 2.28 -13.83 3.92
N ASP A 43 2.58 -13.74 5.22
CA ASP A 43 2.90 -12.48 5.89
C ASP A 43 4.07 -11.75 5.21
N TYR A 44 5.10 -12.49 4.77
CA TYR A 44 6.23 -11.94 4.02
C TYR A 44 5.81 -11.23 2.72
N THR A 45 4.76 -11.73 2.06
CA THR A 45 4.22 -11.08 0.87
C THR A 45 3.59 -9.73 1.22
N VAL A 46 2.82 -9.68 2.31
CA VAL A 46 2.19 -8.42 2.76
C VAL A 46 3.25 -7.41 3.18
N ILE A 47 4.24 -7.84 3.94
CA ILE A 47 5.38 -7.01 4.36
C ILE A 47 6.09 -6.43 3.13
N GLY A 48 6.45 -7.25 2.13
CA GLY A 48 7.11 -6.74 0.94
C GLY A 48 6.25 -5.78 0.11
N ILE A 49 4.93 -6.01 0.03
CA ILE A 49 4.01 -5.07 -0.64
C ILE A 49 4.00 -3.71 0.06
N VAL A 50 3.99 -3.70 1.40
CA VAL A 50 3.91 -2.46 2.18
C VAL A 50 5.28 -1.77 2.26
N ASP A 51 6.28 -2.48 2.78
CA ASP A 51 7.56 -1.89 3.18
C ASP A 51 8.49 -1.65 2.00
N ASP A 52 8.54 -2.58 1.04
CA ASP A 52 9.49 -2.50 -0.07
C ASP A 52 8.92 -1.77 -1.29
N ILE A 53 7.58 -1.71 -1.44
CA ILE A 53 6.91 -1.12 -2.61
C ILE A 53 6.14 0.14 -2.23
N PHE A 54 5.16 0.04 -1.34
CA PHE A 54 4.23 1.15 -1.10
C PHE A 54 4.85 2.31 -0.32
N LEU A 55 5.54 2.04 0.79
CA LEU A 55 6.13 3.08 1.62
C LEU A 55 7.16 3.95 0.86
N PRO A 56 8.09 3.39 0.07
CA PRO A 56 9.01 4.20 -0.74
C PRO A 56 8.33 5.13 -1.74
N LEU A 57 7.16 4.73 -2.29
CA LEU A 57 6.41 5.56 -3.24
C LEU A 57 5.66 6.72 -2.58
N VAL A 58 5.35 6.58 -1.29
CA VAL A 58 4.57 7.56 -0.53
C VAL A 58 5.46 8.52 0.26
N LEU A 59 6.66 8.07 0.65
CA LEU A 59 7.63 8.86 1.42
C LEU A 59 8.64 9.61 0.52
N MET A 60 8.51 9.51 -0.81
CA MET A 60 9.35 10.23 -1.78
C MET A 60 8.97 11.70 -1.98
#